data_AF-Q72A67-F1
#
_entry.id   AF-Q72A67-F1
#
_cell.length_a   1.000
_cell.length_b   1.000
_cell.length_c   1.000
_cell.angle_alpha   90.00
_cell.angle_beta   90.00
_cell.angle_gamma   90.00
#
_symmetry.space_group_name_H-M   'P 1'
#
loop_
_entity.id
_entity.type
_entity.pdbx_description
1 polymer ?
#
loop_
_entity_poly.entity_id
_entity_poly.type
_entity_poly.pdbx_seq_one_letter_code
_entity_poly.pdbx_strand_id
1 'polypeptide(L)'
;MPVEGWLAQLDDNAASTVDVDIASFDPDGFPLLGTGQIRDHVAAVSAYLTVEDSIVRRHIIRYSLYGRELDIIQSHLTKTHCAASCPRPPVGCCNNQHWRIYSMSDIMMTRPSTVAMQLADHIQHMQADEDTYHGADKPDAHVSRCRYFRDEGCVLHLFKSPLCMHYLCDGVRDWLATSFGPAGRRFSEAMRVMVDRPLERGVDFTSDAVVTSALPLMPR
;
A
#
# COMPACT_ATOMS: atom_id res chain seq x y z
N MET A 1 -14.70 1.73 1.34
CA MET A 1 -15.15 2.93 0.61
C MET A 1 -14.17 3.19 -0.52
N PRO A 2 -14.58 3.80 -1.65
CA PRO A 2 -13.72 3.92 -2.82
C PRO A 2 -12.58 4.93 -2.58
N VAL A 3 -11.37 4.54 -2.98
CA VAL A 3 -10.14 5.37 -2.96
C VAL A 3 -10.36 6.71 -3.66
N GLU A 4 -11.17 6.71 -4.72
CA GLU A 4 -11.53 7.88 -5.52
C GLU A 4 -12.17 8.99 -4.68
N GLY A 5 -13.02 8.62 -3.70
CA GLY A 5 -13.69 9.59 -2.84
C GLY A 5 -12.72 10.31 -1.92
N TRP A 6 -11.67 9.62 -1.46
CA TRP A 6 -10.63 10.24 -0.65
C TRP A 6 -9.66 11.08 -1.48
N LEU A 7 -9.25 10.59 -2.67
CA LEU A 7 -8.42 11.39 -3.58
C LEU A 7 -9.07 12.73 -3.95
N ALA A 8 -10.40 12.75 -4.11
CA ALA A 8 -11.15 13.97 -4.39
C ALA A 8 -11.24 14.97 -3.22
N GLN A 9 -10.82 14.58 -2.02
CA GLN A 9 -10.84 15.40 -0.80
C GLN A 9 -9.46 15.95 -0.44
N LEU A 10 -8.43 15.58 -1.20
CA LEU A 10 -7.11 16.14 -1.03
C LEU A 10 -7.12 17.59 -1.51
N ASP A 11 -6.73 18.51 -0.62
CA ASP A 11 -6.63 19.93 -0.95
C ASP A 11 -5.56 20.19 -2.02
N ASP A 12 -5.87 21.06 -2.97
CA ASP A 12 -4.91 21.53 -3.95
C ASP A 12 -3.99 22.59 -3.32
N ASN A 13 -2.72 22.25 -3.12
CA ASN A 13 -1.72 23.16 -2.57
C ASN A 13 -1.05 24.04 -3.67
N ALA A 14 -1.61 24.06 -4.89
CA ALA A 14 -1.29 24.94 -6.02
C ALA A 14 0.14 24.85 -6.58
N ALA A 15 0.92 23.82 -6.24
CA ALA A 15 2.27 23.64 -6.73
C ALA A 15 2.29 23.33 -8.23
N SER A 16 3.06 24.11 -9.01
CA SER A 16 3.08 24.12 -10.48
C SER A 16 3.73 22.90 -11.18
N THR A 17 3.83 21.76 -10.51
CA THR A 17 4.57 20.57 -10.98
C THR A 17 3.71 19.40 -11.41
N VAL A 18 2.38 19.51 -11.32
CA VAL A 18 1.43 18.41 -11.59
C VAL A 18 1.60 17.83 -13.00
N ASP A 19 1.61 18.67 -14.04
CA ASP A 19 1.74 18.20 -15.43
C ASP A 19 3.07 17.49 -15.68
N VAL A 20 4.15 17.96 -15.05
CA VAL A 20 5.49 17.34 -15.15
C VAL A 20 5.49 15.97 -14.48
N ASP A 21 4.83 15.84 -13.32
CA ASP A 21 4.73 14.55 -12.65
C ASP A 21 3.85 13.59 -13.45
N ILE A 22 2.69 14.03 -13.97
CA ILE A 22 1.84 13.21 -14.86
C ILE A 22 2.65 12.66 -16.03
N ALA A 23 3.42 13.52 -16.72
CA ALA A 23 4.25 13.11 -17.85
C ALA A 23 5.40 12.15 -17.48
N SER A 24 5.76 12.06 -16.20
CA SER A 24 6.86 11.22 -15.72
C SER A 24 6.45 9.78 -15.38
N PHE A 25 5.15 9.49 -15.34
CA PHE A 25 4.63 8.15 -15.06
C PHE A 25 4.24 7.43 -16.35
N ASP A 26 4.86 6.28 -16.57
CA ASP A 26 4.51 5.35 -17.63
C ASP A 26 3.29 4.50 -17.20
N PRO A 27 2.16 4.56 -17.91
CA PRO A 27 0.99 3.74 -17.62
C PRO A 27 1.27 2.24 -17.61
N ASP A 28 2.24 1.76 -18.42
CA ASP A 28 2.58 0.34 -18.51
C ASP A 28 3.26 -0.18 -17.23
N GLY A 29 3.69 0.73 -16.35
CA GLY A 29 4.23 0.40 -15.02
C GLY A 29 3.18 -0.03 -13.99
N PHE A 30 1.88 0.13 -14.27
CA PHE A 30 0.79 -0.19 -13.35
C PHE A 30 -0.32 -0.98 -14.06
N PRO A 31 -0.08 -2.27 -14.38
CA PRO A 31 -0.94 -3.07 -15.25
C PRO A 31 -2.36 -3.30 -14.73
N LEU A 32 -2.65 -3.03 -13.45
CA LEU A 32 -4.00 -3.16 -12.87
C LEU A 32 -4.79 -1.85 -12.86
N LEU A 33 -4.21 -0.75 -13.35
CA LEU A 33 -4.84 0.57 -13.38
C LEU A 33 -5.02 1.05 -14.82
N GLY A 34 -6.16 1.68 -15.11
CA GLY A 34 -6.37 2.35 -16.40
C GLY A 34 -5.58 3.66 -16.50
N THR A 35 -5.16 4.05 -17.71
CA THR A 35 -4.39 5.28 -17.96
C THR A 35 -5.04 6.54 -17.37
N GLY A 36 -6.37 6.65 -17.46
CA GLY A 36 -7.12 7.76 -16.85
C GLY A 36 -7.04 7.75 -15.32
N GLN A 37 -7.17 6.57 -14.70
CA GLN A 37 -7.05 6.42 -13.24
C GLN A 37 -5.65 6.79 -12.75
N ILE A 38 -4.60 6.41 -13.49
CA ILE A 38 -3.21 6.77 -13.18
C ILE A 38 -3.05 8.28 -13.26
N ARG A 39 -3.48 8.91 -14.36
CA ARG A 39 -3.39 10.36 -14.55
C ARG A 39 -4.09 11.12 -13.42
N ASP A 40 -5.34 10.80 -13.13
CA ASP A 40 -6.14 11.51 -12.13
C ASP A 40 -5.57 11.31 -10.71
N HIS A 41 -5.02 10.12 -10.43
CA HIS A 41 -4.33 9.83 -9.17
C HIS A 41 -3.04 10.63 -9.04
N VAL A 42 -2.19 10.64 -10.07
CA VAL A 42 -0.95 11.43 -10.08
C VAL A 42 -1.29 12.91 -9.90
N ALA A 43 -2.32 13.41 -10.57
CA ALA A 43 -2.78 14.78 -10.44
C ALA A 43 -3.16 15.12 -8.99
N ALA A 44 -4.07 14.35 -8.39
CA ALA A 44 -4.55 14.59 -7.03
C ALA A 44 -3.42 14.52 -5.99
N VAL A 45 -2.59 13.47 -6.05
CA VAL A 45 -1.49 13.31 -5.08
C VAL A 45 -0.39 14.36 -5.30
N SER A 46 -0.03 14.67 -6.55
CA SER A 46 0.98 15.71 -6.83
C SER A 46 0.53 17.10 -6.37
N ALA A 47 -0.74 17.45 -6.59
CA ALA A 47 -1.31 18.73 -6.14
C ALA A 47 -1.35 18.86 -4.61
N TYR A 48 -1.59 17.75 -3.91
CA TYR A 48 -1.63 17.71 -2.45
C TYR A 48 -0.24 17.78 -1.81
N LEU A 49 0.77 17.12 -2.40
CA LEU A 49 2.09 17.03 -1.79
C LEU A 49 2.80 18.40 -1.79
N THR A 50 3.15 18.90 -0.60
CA THR A 50 3.98 20.11 -0.43
C THR A 50 5.48 19.84 -0.60
N VAL A 51 5.84 18.70 -1.20
CA VAL A 51 7.23 18.23 -1.30
C VAL A 51 7.90 18.87 -2.51
N GLU A 52 8.87 19.76 -2.29
CA GLU A 52 9.59 20.44 -3.39
C GLU A 52 10.49 19.47 -4.19
N ASP A 53 11.14 18.53 -3.51
CA ASP A 53 12.02 17.54 -4.14
C ASP A 53 11.24 16.59 -5.05
N SER A 54 11.44 16.73 -6.35
CA SER A 54 10.75 15.92 -7.36
C SER A 54 11.03 14.43 -7.27
N ILE A 55 12.20 14.00 -6.78
CA ILE A 55 12.55 12.58 -6.64
C ILE A 55 11.71 11.99 -5.51
N VAL A 56 11.68 12.65 -4.35
CA VAL A 56 10.88 12.20 -3.20
C VAL A 56 9.40 12.20 -3.55
N ARG A 57 8.90 13.30 -4.15
CA ARG A 57 7.50 13.43 -4.56
C ARG A 57 7.06 12.31 -5.50
N ARG A 58 7.85 12.00 -6.53
CA ARG A 58 7.56 10.89 -7.45
C ARG A 58 7.65 9.52 -6.78
N HIS A 59 8.52 9.34 -5.80
CA HIS A 59 8.54 8.10 -5.01
C HIS A 59 7.25 7.93 -4.19
N ILE A 60 6.73 9.00 -3.59
CA ILE A 60 5.45 8.96 -2.85
C ILE A 60 4.30 8.63 -3.80
N ILE A 61 4.24 9.30 -4.96
CA ILE A 61 3.19 9.04 -5.96
C ILE A 61 3.28 7.60 -6.46
N ARG A 62 4.47 7.11 -6.84
CA ARG A 62 4.68 5.71 -7.25
C ARG A 62 4.23 4.73 -6.16
N TYR A 63 4.57 5.00 -4.91
CA TYR A 63 4.18 4.17 -3.78
C TYR A 63 2.66 4.10 -3.63
N SER A 64 1.97 5.23 -3.77
CA SER A 64 0.51 5.29 -3.67
C SER A 64 -0.20 4.55 -4.81
N LEU A 65 0.32 4.63 -6.04
CA LEU A 65 -0.19 3.86 -7.18
C LEU A 65 0.02 2.35 -6.96
N TYR A 66 1.20 1.97 -6.49
CA TYR A 66 1.50 0.58 -6.10
C TYR A 66 0.57 0.08 -4.98
N GLY A 67 0.29 0.92 -3.98
CA GLY A 67 -0.67 0.62 -2.93
C GLY A 67 -2.09 0.39 -3.46
N ARG A 68 -2.49 1.14 -4.48
CA ARG A 68 -3.78 0.94 -5.17
C ARG A 68 -3.85 -0.41 -5.89
N GLU A 69 -2.80 -0.78 -6.62
CA GLU A 69 -2.72 -2.10 -7.26
C GLU A 69 -2.77 -3.22 -6.22
N LEU A 70 -2.04 -3.07 -5.11
CA LEU A 70 -2.08 -4.04 -4.02
C LEU A 70 -3.43 -4.11 -3.33
N ASP A 71 -4.16 -3.00 -3.19
CA ASP A 71 -5.51 -3.05 -2.63
C ASP A 71 -6.48 -3.80 -3.56
N ILE A 72 -6.35 -3.65 -4.89
CA ILE A 72 -7.10 -4.43 -5.88
C ILE A 72 -6.77 -5.93 -5.76
N ILE A 73 -5.47 -6.28 -5.78
CA ILE A 73 -4.99 -7.66 -5.64
C ILE A 73 -5.49 -8.28 -4.34
N GLN A 74 -5.30 -7.58 -3.22
CA GLN A 74 -5.67 -8.08 -1.90
C GLN A 74 -7.18 -8.21 -1.74
N SER A 75 -7.96 -7.28 -2.28
CA SER A 75 -9.43 -7.35 -2.23
C SER A 75 -9.94 -8.58 -2.97
N HIS A 76 -9.35 -8.89 -4.14
CA HIS A 76 -9.72 -10.08 -4.90
C HIS A 76 -9.25 -11.37 -4.24
N LEU A 77 -7.96 -11.47 -3.91
CA LEU A 77 -7.36 -12.73 -3.49
C LEU A 77 -7.54 -12.99 -1.99
N THR A 78 -7.18 -12.02 -1.15
CA THR A 78 -6.96 -12.28 0.28
C THR A 78 -8.15 -11.91 1.15
N LYS A 79 -8.76 -10.72 0.94
CA LYS A 79 -9.84 -10.22 1.78
C LYS A 79 -11.12 -11.05 1.59
N THR A 80 -11.43 -11.44 0.36
CA THR A 80 -12.57 -12.32 0.05
C THR A 80 -12.45 -13.66 0.75
N HIS A 81 -11.28 -14.32 0.68
CA HIS A 81 -11.03 -15.57 1.41
C HIS A 81 -11.12 -15.35 2.93
N CYS A 82 -10.51 -14.28 3.46
CA CYS A 82 -10.54 -13.98 4.89
C CYS A 82 -11.97 -13.77 5.41
N ALA A 83 -12.81 -13.07 4.65
CA ALA A 83 -14.20 -12.83 5.02
C ALA A 83 -15.06 -14.11 5.00
N ALA A 84 -14.75 -15.06 4.11
CA ALA A 84 -15.55 -16.26 3.92
C ALA A 84 -15.14 -17.45 4.82
N SER A 85 -13.86 -17.58 5.15
CA SER A 85 -13.31 -18.84 5.70
C SER A 85 -12.27 -18.67 6.81
N CYS A 86 -11.93 -17.44 7.21
CA CYS A 86 -11.01 -17.23 8.32
C CYS A 86 -11.76 -17.29 9.67
N PRO A 87 -11.20 -17.97 10.69
CA PRO A 87 -11.79 -17.97 12.04
C PRO A 87 -11.73 -16.60 12.76
N ARG A 88 -11.07 -15.59 12.17
CA ARG A 88 -11.10 -14.22 12.67
C ARG A 88 -12.25 -13.44 12.00
N PRO A 89 -13.15 -12.78 12.76
CA PRO A 89 -14.13 -11.85 12.22
C PRO A 89 -13.44 -10.71 11.45
N PRO A 90 -14.15 -10.09 10.49
CA PRO A 90 -13.81 -10.20 9.08
C PRO A 90 -12.66 -9.26 8.69
N VAL A 91 -12.19 -9.39 7.45
CA VAL A 91 -11.40 -8.38 6.70
C VAL A 91 -9.90 -8.19 7.00
N GLY A 92 -9.22 -9.26 7.43
CA GLY A 92 -7.78 -9.42 7.15
C GLY A 92 -6.90 -9.69 8.38
N CYS A 93 -5.69 -10.18 8.14
CA CYS A 93 -4.73 -10.44 9.20
C CYS A 93 -3.81 -9.22 9.36
N CYS A 94 -3.90 -8.57 10.51
CA CYS A 94 -2.97 -7.51 10.91
C CYS A 94 -2.23 -7.96 12.18
N ASN A 95 -0.94 -7.67 12.25
CA ASN A 95 -0.14 -7.84 13.46
C ASN A 95 -0.03 -6.49 14.19
N ASN A 96 0.28 -6.53 15.49
CA ASN A 96 0.58 -5.31 16.22
C ASN A 96 1.82 -4.62 15.60
N GLN A 97 1.80 -3.29 15.59
CA GLN A 97 2.94 -2.44 15.18
C GLN A 97 3.41 -2.48 13.71
N HIS A 98 2.81 -3.28 12.82
CA HIS A 98 3.23 -3.30 11.41
C HIS A 98 3.05 -1.94 10.72
N TRP A 99 2.23 -1.03 11.25
CA TRP A 99 2.03 0.31 10.69
C TRP A 99 3.28 1.20 10.75
N ARG A 100 4.25 0.89 11.61
CA ARG A 100 5.53 1.60 11.65
C ARG A 100 6.40 1.20 10.45
N ILE A 101 7.00 2.18 9.78
CA ILE A 101 7.86 1.93 8.62
C ILE A 101 9.31 1.67 9.05
N TYR A 102 9.84 2.48 9.96
CA TYR A 102 11.13 2.27 10.59
C TYR A 102 11.00 2.32 12.10
N SER A 103 11.64 1.38 12.78
CA SER A 103 12.03 1.53 14.18
C SER A 103 13.39 2.24 14.28
N MET A 104 13.73 2.73 15.48
CA MET A 104 15.06 3.30 15.73
C MET A 104 16.18 2.27 15.45
N SER A 105 15.93 1.00 15.78
CA SER A 105 16.88 -0.08 15.50
C SER A 105 17.11 -0.25 13.99
N ASP A 106 16.05 -0.18 13.17
CA ASP A 106 16.19 -0.28 11.72
C ASP A 106 17.08 0.84 11.19
N ILE A 107 16.82 2.08 11.61
CA ILE A 107 17.60 3.26 11.19
C ILE A 107 19.09 3.09 11.53
N MET A 108 19.42 2.59 12.73
CA MET A 108 20.80 2.41 13.16
C MET A 108 21.52 1.27 12.42
N MET A 109 20.79 0.19 12.10
CA MET A 109 21.34 -1.01 11.49
C MET A 109 21.44 -0.94 9.96
N THR A 110 20.38 -0.47 9.29
CA THR A 110 20.31 -0.44 7.82
C THR A 110 20.81 0.86 7.22
N ARG A 111 20.84 1.95 8.03
CA ARG A 111 21.25 3.30 7.62
C ARG A 111 20.58 3.74 6.32
N PRO A 112 19.24 3.88 6.30
CA PRO A 112 18.52 4.23 5.08
C PRO A 112 18.99 5.55 4.48
N SER A 113 18.89 5.65 3.16
CA SER A 113 19.15 6.90 2.45
C SER A 113 18.17 8.00 2.84
N THR A 114 18.56 9.26 2.64
CA THR A 114 17.71 10.43 2.93
C THR A 114 16.35 10.33 2.24
N VAL A 115 16.32 9.90 0.97
CA VAL A 115 15.08 9.69 0.21
C VAL A 115 14.19 8.63 0.86
N ALA A 116 14.78 7.53 1.36
CA ALA A 116 14.02 6.49 2.04
C ALA A 116 13.42 6.95 3.37
N MET A 117 14.16 7.77 4.13
CA MET A 117 13.65 8.36 5.37
C MET A 117 12.53 9.39 5.10
N GLN A 118 12.71 10.27 4.11
CA GLN A 118 11.69 11.24 3.72
C GLN A 118 10.43 10.55 3.21
N LEU A 119 10.58 9.52 2.38
CA LEU A 119 9.45 8.71 1.92
C LEU A 119 8.70 8.08 3.10
N ALA A 120 9.39 7.50 4.07
CA ALA A 120 8.76 6.93 5.25
C ALA A 120 8.04 7.95 6.12
N ASP A 121 8.59 9.15 6.26
CA ASP A 121 7.95 10.26 6.97
C ASP A 121 6.66 10.71 6.27
N HIS A 122 6.73 10.92 4.95
CA HIS A 122 5.55 11.31 4.17
C HIS A 122 4.46 10.23 4.15
N ILE A 123 4.82 8.94 4.00
CA ILE A 123 3.83 7.86 4.09
C ILE A 123 3.15 7.86 5.45
N GLN A 124 3.87 8.09 6.56
CA GLN A 124 3.27 8.17 7.90
C GLN A 124 2.29 9.33 8.06
N HIS A 125 2.58 10.50 7.47
CA HIS A 125 1.63 11.61 7.45
C HIS A 125 0.38 11.23 6.64
N MET A 126 0.56 10.70 5.43
CA MET A 126 -0.56 10.28 4.59
C MET A 126 -1.40 9.16 5.22
N GLN A 127 -0.81 8.28 6.04
CA GLN A 127 -1.55 7.29 6.84
C GLN A 127 -2.52 7.94 7.82
N ALA A 128 -2.08 9.02 8.48
CA ALA A 128 -2.92 9.73 9.44
C ALA A 128 -4.09 10.45 8.72
N ASP A 129 -3.84 11.01 7.54
CA ASP A 129 -4.90 11.66 6.75
C ASP A 129 -5.90 10.64 6.22
N GLU A 130 -5.42 9.51 5.70
CA GLU A 130 -6.26 8.40 5.23
C GLU A 130 -7.07 7.77 6.37
N ASP A 131 -6.50 7.60 7.57
CA ASP A 131 -7.20 7.17 8.79
C ASP A 131 -8.27 8.18 9.22
N THR A 132 -7.96 9.48 9.16
CA THR A 132 -8.93 10.53 9.49
C THR A 132 -10.12 10.46 8.54
N TYR A 133 -9.89 10.24 7.25
CA TYR A 133 -10.96 10.19 6.26
C TYR A 133 -11.78 8.88 6.31
N HIS A 134 -11.11 7.72 6.38
CA HIS A 134 -11.79 6.42 6.33
C HIS A 134 -12.22 5.87 7.69
N GLY A 135 -11.64 6.39 8.77
CA GLY A 135 -11.82 5.92 10.14
C GLY A 135 -12.71 6.80 11.03
N ALA A 136 -13.05 8.03 10.63
CA ALA A 136 -13.75 9.03 11.46
C ALA A 136 -14.99 8.48 12.21
N ASP A 137 -15.81 7.65 11.55
CA ASP A 137 -17.07 7.15 12.10
C ASP A 137 -17.04 5.66 12.46
N LYS A 138 -15.85 5.02 12.43
CA LYS A 138 -15.74 3.58 12.60
C LYS A 138 -15.29 3.20 14.02
N PRO A 139 -15.94 2.23 14.67
CA PRO A 139 -15.54 1.78 16.00
C PRO A 139 -14.19 1.06 15.97
N ASP A 140 -13.38 1.28 16.99
CA ASP A 140 -12.10 0.61 17.16
C ASP A 140 -12.27 -0.88 17.42
N ALA A 141 -11.57 -1.70 16.65
CA ALA A 141 -11.55 -3.14 16.82
C ALA A 141 -10.48 -3.55 17.86
N HIS A 142 -10.85 -3.44 19.14
CA HIS A 142 -10.09 -3.94 20.31
C HIS A 142 -8.66 -3.39 20.51
N VAL A 143 -8.30 -3.16 21.78
CA VAL A 143 -7.04 -2.49 22.21
C VAL A 143 -5.74 -3.24 21.85
N SER A 144 -5.81 -4.50 21.41
CA SER A 144 -4.63 -5.32 21.10
C SER A 144 -4.19 -5.32 19.62
N ARG A 145 -4.93 -4.63 18.73
CA ARG A 145 -4.66 -4.60 17.28
C ARG A 145 -3.96 -3.31 16.84
N CYS A 146 -3.62 -3.23 15.55
CA CYS A 146 -3.08 -2.03 14.92
C CYS A 146 -4.05 -0.84 15.04
N ARG A 147 -3.52 0.38 15.23
CA ARG A 147 -4.32 1.62 15.37
C ARG A 147 -5.22 1.94 14.19
N TYR A 148 -4.94 1.39 13.01
CA TYR A 148 -5.71 1.59 11.78
C TYR A 148 -6.73 0.47 11.52
N PHE A 149 -6.89 -0.46 12.47
CA PHE A 149 -7.77 -1.61 12.34
C PHE A 149 -9.11 -1.35 13.05
N ARG A 150 -10.21 -1.44 12.31
CA ARG A 150 -11.60 -1.27 12.77
C ARG A 150 -12.38 -2.58 12.59
N ASP A 151 -13.64 -2.63 13.01
CA ASP A 151 -14.47 -3.84 12.92
C ASP A 151 -14.64 -4.37 11.49
N GLU A 152 -14.52 -3.48 10.50
CA GLU A 152 -14.55 -3.77 9.06
C GLU A 152 -13.14 -3.91 8.44
N GLY A 153 -12.10 -4.10 9.26
CA GLY A 153 -10.73 -4.28 8.80
C GLY A 153 -9.89 -3.00 8.81
N CYS A 154 -8.78 -3.02 8.07
CA CYS A 154 -7.88 -1.87 7.97
C CYS A 154 -8.55 -0.73 7.18
N VAL A 155 -8.51 0.49 7.72
CA VAL A 155 -9.06 1.68 7.05
C VAL A 155 -8.11 2.28 6.02
N LEU A 156 -6.83 1.91 6.05
CA LEU A 156 -5.85 2.33 5.05
C LEU A 156 -6.00 1.49 3.80
N HIS A 157 -6.02 2.13 2.64
CA HIS A 157 -6.05 1.55 1.31
C HIS A 157 -4.72 1.79 0.57
N LEU A 158 -4.23 3.03 0.52
CA LEU A 158 -3.07 3.41 -0.29
C LEU A 158 -1.76 3.50 0.49
N PHE A 159 -1.74 4.15 1.66
CA PHE A 159 -0.48 4.45 2.36
C PHE A 159 -0.19 3.50 3.50
N LYS A 160 -0.55 2.22 3.39
CA LYS A 160 -0.12 1.19 4.36
C LYS A 160 1.42 1.22 4.49
N SER A 161 1.98 0.75 5.59
CA SER A 161 3.44 0.52 5.62
C SER A 161 3.79 -0.65 4.67
N PRO A 162 5.05 -0.77 4.21
CA PRO A 162 5.48 -1.93 3.44
C PRO A 162 5.23 -3.26 4.18
N LEU A 163 5.45 -3.29 5.49
CA LEU A 163 5.20 -4.49 6.30
C LEU A 163 3.70 -4.87 6.34
N CYS A 164 2.81 -3.89 6.44
CA CYS A 164 1.37 -4.12 6.41
C CYS A 164 0.90 -4.61 5.03
N MET A 165 1.38 -3.95 3.98
CA MET A 165 0.87 -4.15 2.63
C MET A 165 1.29 -5.48 2.02
N HIS A 166 2.42 -6.05 2.46
CA HIS A 166 2.93 -7.32 1.95
C HIS A 166 2.67 -8.52 2.88
N TYR A 167 2.04 -8.31 4.03
CA TYR A 167 1.81 -9.38 4.98
C TYR A 167 0.74 -10.37 4.51
N LEU A 168 1.07 -11.67 4.59
CA LEU A 168 0.16 -12.78 4.42
C LEU A 168 0.34 -13.75 5.59
N CYS A 169 -0.76 -14.12 6.27
CA CYS A 169 -0.69 -15.16 7.31
C CYS A 169 -0.58 -16.55 6.68
N ASP A 170 -0.15 -17.54 7.47
CA ASP A 170 0.07 -18.90 6.97
C ASP A 170 -1.18 -19.52 6.35
N GLY A 171 -2.36 -19.29 6.93
CA GLY A 171 -3.62 -19.78 6.35
C GLY A 171 -3.91 -19.22 4.95
N VAL A 172 -3.62 -17.94 4.70
CA VAL A 172 -3.77 -17.34 3.36
C VAL A 172 -2.72 -17.90 2.40
N ARG A 173 -1.49 -18.13 2.87
CA ARG A 173 -0.41 -18.72 2.05
C ARG A 173 -0.74 -20.15 1.64
N ASP A 174 -1.24 -20.96 2.57
CA ASP A 174 -1.68 -22.34 2.33
C ASP A 174 -2.86 -22.40 1.36
N TRP A 175 -3.83 -21.50 1.54
CA TRP A 175 -4.95 -21.36 0.61
C TRP A 175 -4.47 -20.97 -0.79
N LEU A 176 -3.62 -19.94 -0.93
CA LEU A 176 -3.05 -19.53 -2.22
C LEU A 176 -2.32 -20.69 -2.91
N ALA A 177 -1.52 -21.45 -2.16
CA ALA A 177 -0.79 -22.60 -2.67
C ALA A 177 -1.71 -23.76 -3.10
N THR A 178 -2.84 -23.95 -2.42
CA THR A 178 -3.81 -25.01 -2.70
C THR A 178 -4.71 -24.64 -3.87
N SER A 179 -5.25 -23.42 -3.89
CA SER A 179 -6.21 -22.96 -4.90
C SER A 179 -5.56 -22.59 -6.23
N PHE A 180 -4.33 -22.07 -6.22
CA PHE A 180 -3.66 -21.58 -7.43
C PHE A 180 -2.32 -22.28 -7.73
N GLY A 181 -1.96 -23.30 -6.94
CA GLY A 181 -0.78 -24.12 -7.19
C GLY A 181 0.53 -23.31 -7.23
N PRO A 182 1.39 -23.53 -8.24
CA PRO A 182 2.66 -22.81 -8.37
C PRO A 182 2.52 -21.28 -8.46
N ALA A 183 1.45 -20.78 -9.08
CA ALA A 183 1.26 -19.34 -9.24
C ALA A 183 0.96 -18.67 -7.88
N GLY A 184 0.09 -19.27 -7.07
CA GLY A 184 -0.18 -18.79 -5.71
C GLY A 184 1.06 -18.83 -4.80
N ARG A 185 1.91 -19.85 -4.95
CA ARG A 185 3.20 -19.92 -4.24
C ARG A 185 4.16 -18.80 -4.64
N ARG A 186 4.27 -18.50 -5.93
CA ARG A 186 5.13 -17.39 -6.41
C ARG A 186 4.68 -16.03 -5.87
N PHE A 187 3.37 -15.76 -5.91
CA PHE A 187 2.82 -14.53 -5.32
C PHE A 187 3.09 -14.45 -3.81
N SER A 188 2.82 -15.54 -3.09
CA SER A 188 3.07 -15.61 -1.64
C SER A 188 4.55 -15.37 -1.29
N GLU A 189 5.46 -15.90 -2.10
CA GLU A 189 6.89 -15.70 -1.93
C GLU A 189 7.33 -14.27 -2.24
N ALA A 190 6.82 -13.67 -3.31
CA ALA A 190 7.10 -12.26 -3.65
C ALA A 190 6.66 -11.32 -2.53
N MET A 191 5.48 -11.56 -1.94
CA MET A 191 4.97 -10.84 -0.78
C MET A 191 5.88 -11.02 0.45
N ARG A 192 6.29 -12.26 0.75
CA ARG A 192 7.20 -12.56 1.86
C ARG A 192 8.55 -11.86 1.73
N VAL A 193 9.15 -11.89 0.54
CA VAL A 193 10.43 -11.21 0.26
C VAL A 193 10.34 -9.72 0.59
N MET A 194 9.18 -9.09 0.33
CA MET A 194 8.98 -7.68 0.66
C MET A 194 8.81 -7.41 2.16
N VAL A 195 8.19 -8.34 2.91
CA VAL A 195 8.09 -8.23 4.37
C VAL A 195 9.47 -8.32 5.02
N ASP A 196 10.33 -9.21 4.53
CA ASP A 196 11.66 -9.45 5.10
C ASP A 196 12.74 -8.46 4.57
N ARG A 197 12.39 -7.58 3.63
CA ARG A 197 13.33 -6.69 2.94
C ARG A 197 13.72 -5.50 3.82
N PRO A 198 15.03 -5.22 4.01
CA PRO A 198 15.50 -3.95 4.54
C PRO A 198 15.12 -2.79 3.60
N LEU A 199 14.51 -1.75 4.14
CA LEU A 199 14.22 -0.53 3.39
C LEU A 199 15.45 0.38 3.47
N GLU A 200 16.26 0.41 2.41
CA GLU A 200 17.50 1.22 2.37
C GLU A 200 17.34 2.43 1.43
N ARG A 201 16.56 2.26 0.36
CA ARG A 201 16.36 3.22 -0.73
C ARG A 201 14.87 3.38 -1.04
N GLY A 202 14.50 4.48 -1.68
CA GLY A 202 13.10 4.75 -2.05
C GLY A 202 12.46 3.66 -2.93
N VAL A 203 13.26 2.98 -3.77
CA VAL A 203 12.79 1.86 -4.61
C VAL A 203 12.44 0.60 -3.82
N ASP A 204 12.95 0.43 -2.60
CA ASP A 204 12.78 -0.79 -1.83
C ASP A 204 11.36 -0.92 -1.24
N PHE A 205 10.56 0.16 -1.31
CA PHE A 205 9.18 0.23 -0.84
C PHE A 205 8.16 -0.44 -1.78
N THR A 206 8.55 -0.65 -3.04
CA THR A 206 7.69 -1.23 -4.09
C THR A 206 8.31 -2.48 -4.71
N SER A 207 7.50 -3.29 -5.39
CA SER A 207 8.00 -4.50 -6.05
C SER A 207 7.14 -4.92 -7.25
N ASP A 208 7.73 -4.82 -8.43
CA ASP A 208 7.13 -5.31 -9.68
C ASP A 208 6.89 -6.83 -9.64
N ALA A 209 7.77 -7.57 -8.94
CA ALA A 209 7.63 -9.02 -8.77
C ALA A 209 6.32 -9.40 -8.06
N VAL A 210 5.84 -8.55 -7.14
CA VAL A 210 4.57 -8.76 -6.45
C VAL A 210 3.39 -8.58 -7.41
N VAL A 211 3.36 -7.48 -8.18
CA VAL A 211 2.26 -7.22 -9.13
C VAL A 211 2.26 -8.27 -10.23
N THR A 212 3.40 -8.50 -10.87
CA THR A 212 3.52 -9.44 -12.00
C THR A 212 3.20 -10.89 -11.62
N SER A 213 3.55 -11.32 -10.40
CA SER A 213 3.17 -12.65 -9.91
C SER A 213 1.70 -12.79 -9.54
N ALA A 214 1.01 -11.67 -9.25
CA ALA A 214 -0.43 -11.64 -9.00
C ALA A 214 -1.26 -11.70 -10.28
N LEU A 215 -0.79 -11.13 -11.41
CA LEU A 215 -1.57 -11.04 -12.66
C LEU A 215 -2.23 -12.37 -13.10
N PRO A 216 -1.56 -13.54 -13.07
CA PRO A 216 -2.19 -14.80 -13.45
C PRO A 216 -3.29 -15.29 -12.49
N LEU A 217 -3.39 -14.69 -11.30
CA LEU A 217 -4.36 -15.00 -10.25
C LEU A 217 -5.58 -14.07 -10.31
N MET A 218 -5.48 -12.97 -11.04
CA MET A 218 -6.54 -11.97 -11.17
C MET A 218 -7.62 -12.46 -12.16
N PRO A 219 -8.89 -12.03 -11.99
CA PRO A 219 -9.93 -12.35 -12.94
C PRO A 219 -9.61 -11.67 -14.27
N ARG A 220 -9.91 -12.36 -15.37
CA ARG A 220 -9.75 -11.82 -16.72
C ARG A 220 -10.83 -10.81 -17.06
#